data_AF-A0A0C7P0D4-F1
#
_entry.id   AF-A0A0C7P0D4-F1
#
_cell.length_a   1.000
_cell.length_b   1.000
_cell.length_c   1.000
_cell.angle_alpha   90.00
_cell.angle_beta   90.00
_cell.angle_gamma   90.00
#
_symmetry.space_group_name_H-M   'P 1'
#
loop_
_entity.id
_entity.type
_entity.pdbx_description
1 polymer ?
#
loop_
_entity_poly.entity_id
_entity_poly.type
_entity_poly.pdbx_seq_one_letter_code
_entity_poly.pdbx_strand_id
1 'polypeptide(L)'
;MSIYCVDYGNTLCGIAVADENLKIALPKNTVKSDSLIDFLQSLNLDEKSVLVFGLPISLSGRYSHQTYLTVEAALNIKEQLGCQIYFVDERLTTTSLFNELKGDISFKKIKKTKDQNSSVLILNVFLENPHAAIELKEKSTYKIENDLSSYNNIIIFDVAINNILEKANKDHLILFTQDPWIFWFYYRQGLKSTSLISDLYDQYDLIISIKENEKKIRTLFPLSKLMCL
;
A
#
# COMPACT_ATOMS: atom_id res chain seq x y z
N MET A 1 13.98 15.76 14.12
CA MET A 1 12.92 15.77 13.09
C MET A 1 11.73 15.02 13.62
N SER A 2 10.53 15.56 13.43
CA SER A 2 9.30 14.92 13.88
C SER A 2 8.77 13.98 12.79
N ILE A 3 8.39 12.77 13.19
CA ILE A 3 7.69 11.81 12.33
C ILE A 3 6.23 11.83 12.75
N TYR A 4 5.34 12.01 11.80
CA TYR A 4 3.89 11.99 12.07
C TYR A 4 3.28 10.71 11.52
N CYS A 5 2.22 10.24 12.16
CA CYS A 5 1.43 9.12 11.67
C CYS A 5 -0.05 9.50 11.60
N VAL A 6 -0.72 9.05 10.55
CA VAL A 6 -2.15 9.22 10.30
C VAL A 6 -2.79 7.84 10.20
N ASP A 7 -3.76 7.58 11.07
CA ASP A 7 -4.75 6.52 10.88
C ASP A 7 -5.95 7.12 10.14
N TYR A 8 -6.08 6.81 8.85
CA TYR A 8 -7.05 7.47 7.96
C TYR A 8 -8.41 6.76 7.99
N GLY A 9 -9.36 7.33 8.72
CA GLY A 9 -10.77 6.90 8.69
C GLY A 9 -11.63 7.76 7.75
N ASN A 10 -12.86 7.30 7.49
CA ASN A 10 -13.80 8.02 6.62
C ASN A 10 -14.38 9.30 7.24
N THR A 11 -14.45 9.35 8.57
CA THR A 11 -15.01 10.50 9.31
C THR A 11 -13.94 11.23 10.11
N LEU A 12 -13.05 10.46 10.74
CA LEU A 12 -12.02 10.97 11.63
C LEU A 12 -10.68 10.32 11.29
N CYS A 13 -9.61 11.07 11.48
CA CYS A 13 -8.24 10.62 11.36
C CYS A 13 -7.54 10.74 12.70
N GLY A 14 -7.00 9.63 13.20
CA GLY A 14 -6.14 9.63 14.38
C GLY A 14 -4.74 10.07 13.99
N ILE A 15 -4.11 10.93 14.79
CA ILE A 15 -2.77 11.45 14.52
C ILE A 15 -1.85 11.18 15.70
N ALA A 16 -0.66 10.67 15.40
CA ALA A 16 0.44 10.48 16.35
C ALA A 16 1.68 11.23 15.88
N VAL A 17 2.59 11.48 16.82
CA VAL A 17 3.90 12.10 16.56
C VAL A 17 4.98 11.35 17.32
N ALA A 18 6.17 11.29 16.74
CA ALA A 18 7.37 10.82 17.40
C ALA A 18 8.54 11.75 17.07
N ASP A 19 9.46 11.87 18.02
CA ASP A 19 10.78 12.42 17.76
C ASP A 19 11.70 11.31 17.24
N GLU A 20 12.43 11.57 16.17
CA GLU A 20 13.33 10.59 15.53
C GLU A 20 14.42 10.05 16.49
N ASN A 21 14.88 10.84 17.45
CA ASN A 21 15.96 10.46 18.37
C ASN A 21 15.42 9.63 19.53
N LEU A 22 14.25 10.02 20.04
CA LEU A 22 13.64 9.34 21.18
C LEU A 22 12.94 8.05 20.78
N LYS A 23 12.43 7.96 19.53
CA LYS A 23 11.64 6.83 19.01
C LYS A 23 10.46 6.45 19.91
N ILE A 24 9.80 7.46 20.48
CA ILE A 24 8.60 7.28 21.29
C ILE A 24 7.43 7.90 20.54
N ALA A 25 6.47 7.07 20.13
CA ALA A 25 5.21 7.53 19.55
C ALA A 25 4.25 8.01 20.64
N LEU A 26 3.67 9.20 20.44
CA LEU A 26 2.70 9.80 21.34
C LEU A 26 1.44 10.22 20.55
N PRO A 27 0.25 10.13 21.17
CA PRO A 27 -0.95 10.65 20.54
C PRO A 27 -0.82 12.17 20.39
N LYS A 28 -1.19 12.70 19.22
CA LYS A 28 -1.08 14.12 18.90
C LYS A 28 -2.44 14.78 18.76
N ASN A 29 -3.35 14.22 17.97
CA ASN A 29 -4.69 14.75 17.78
C ASN A 29 -5.64 13.72 17.15
N THR A 30 -6.92 14.06 17.08
CA THR A 30 -7.90 13.42 16.18
C THR A 30 -8.64 14.52 15.44
N VAL A 31 -8.61 14.48 14.11
CA VAL A 31 -9.25 15.51 13.25
C VAL A 31 -10.30 14.87 12.36
N LYS A 32 -11.18 15.67 11.78
CA LYS A 32 -12.06 15.18 10.70
C LYS A 32 -11.25 14.92 9.44
N SER A 33 -11.66 13.93 8.65
CA SER A 33 -10.93 13.55 7.42
C SER A 33 -10.91 14.68 6.40
N ASP A 34 -11.98 15.48 6.31
CA ASP A 34 -12.06 16.67 5.46
C ASP A 34 -11.10 17.80 5.88
N SER A 35 -10.69 17.83 7.15
CA SER A 35 -9.82 18.85 7.74
C SER A 35 -8.38 18.36 7.91
N LEU A 36 -8.07 17.14 7.47
CA LEU A 36 -6.76 16.51 7.67
C LEU A 36 -5.65 17.31 6.98
N ILE A 37 -5.87 17.74 5.74
CA ILE A 37 -4.87 18.47 4.97
C ILE A 37 -4.52 19.81 5.63
N ASP A 38 -5.53 20.57 6.07
CA ASP A 38 -5.35 21.85 6.76
C ASP A 38 -4.58 21.65 8.08
N PHE A 39 -4.91 20.58 8.81
CA PHE A 39 -4.16 20.23 10.01
C PHE A 39 -2.70 19.91 9.69
N LEU A 40 -2.41 19.10 8.66
CA LEU A 40 -1.04 18.75 8.29
C LEU A 40 -0.24 19.97 7.79
N GLN A 41 -0.87 20.88 7.05
CA GLN A 41 -0.25 22.16 6.65
C GLN A 41 0.16 22.99 7.86
N SER A 42 -0.65 23.00 8.93
CA SER A 42 -0.33 23.72 10.17
C SER A 42 0.91 23.17 10.92
N LEU A 43 1.38 21.97 10.58
CA LEU A 43 2.55 21.34 11.21
C LEU A 43 3.88 21.81 10.59
N ASN A 44 3.85 22.66 9.56
CA ASN A 44 5.03 23.12 8.83
C ASN A 44 5.92 21.96 8.33
N LEU A 45 5.28 20.94 7.75
CA LEU A 45 5.99 19.82 7.13
C LEU A 45 6.73 20.28 5.88
N ASP A 46 7.86 19.63 5.60
CA ASP A 46 8.69 19.86 4.42
C ASP A 46 9.03 18.54 3.70
N GLU A 47 9.83 18.61 2.63
CA GLU A 47 10.28 17.46 1.83
C GLU A 47 11.10 16.42 2.61
N LYS A 48 11.66 16.80 3.77
CA LYS A 48 12.43 15.91 4.65
C LYS A 48 11.54 15.27 5.71
N SER A 49 10.37 15.84 5.95
CA SER A 49 9.40 15.35 6.91
C SER A 49 8.85 14.00 6.47
N VAL A 50 8.70 13.10 7.44
CA VAL A 50 8.18 11.75 7.24
C VAL A 50 6.76 11.68 7.78
N LEU A 51 5.84 11.27 6.92
CA LEU A 51 4.45 11.02 7.24
C LEU A 51 4.13 9.55 7.02
N VAL A 52 3.65 8.88 8.06
CA VAL A 52 3.29 7.47 8.04
C VAL A 52 1.78 7.35 7.96
N PHE A 53 1.27 6.47 7.13
CA PHE A 53 -0.13 6.09 7.08
C PHE A 53 -0.30 4.64 7.48
N GLY A 54 -1.37 4.36 8.21
CA GLY A 54 -1.93 3.02 8.22
C GLY A 54 -2.34 2.64 6.80
N LEU A 55 -2.02 1.41 6.39
CA LEU A 55 -2.54 0.82 5.17
C LEU A 55 -3.61 -0.22 5.54
N PRO A 56 -4.89 0.10 5.35
CA PRO A 56 -5.98 -0.82 5.63
C PRO A 56 -5.87 -2.01 4.69
N ILE A 57 -5.65 -3.19 5.24
CA ILE A 57 -5.69 -4.46 4.50
C ILE A 57 -6.77 -5.33 5.14
N SER A 58 -7.66 -5.89 4.32
CA SER A 58 -8.71 -6.77 4.83
C SER A 58 -8.13 -7.97 5.55
N LEU A 59 -8.93 -8.63 6.40
CA LEU A 59 -8.52 -9.88 7.06
C LEU A 59 -8.14 -10.99 6.07
N SER A 60 -8.69 -10.93 4.85
CA SER A 60 -8.32 -11.86 3.79
C SER A 60 -6.94 -11.57 3.18
N GLY A 61 -6.34 -10.41 3.49
CA GLY A 61 -5.06 -9.95 2.96
C GLY A 61 -5.16 -9.17 1.65
N ARG A 62 -6.38 -8.84 1.20
CA ARG A 62 -6.63 -8.03 0.01
C ARG A 62 -6.80 -6.56 0.33
N TYR A 63 -6.38 -5.72 -0.61
CA TYR A 63 -6.76 -4.31 -0.65
C TYR A 63 -8.27 -4.15 -0.90
N SER A 64 -8.81 -3.05 -0.39
CA SER A 64 -10.24 -2.76 -0.28
C SER A 64 -10.54 -1.32 -0.70
N HIS A 65 -11.81 -0.94 -0.66
CA HIS A 65 -12.20 0.46 -0.85
C HIS A 65 -11.55 1.40 0.17
N GLN A 66 -11.38 0.96 1.43
CA GLN A 66 -10.70 1.77 2.44
C GLN A 66 -9.23 1.97 2.11
N THR A 67 -8.57 0.94 1.56
CA THR A 67 -7.20 1.04 1.05
C THR A 67 -7.13 2.10 -0.03
N TYR A 68 -8.08 2.10 -0.96
CA TYR A 68 -8.15 3.07 -2.05
C TYR A 68 -8.25 4.50 -1.52
N LEU A 69 -9.20 4.77 -0.62
CA LEU A 69 -9.40 6.10 -0.03
C LEU A 69 -8.15 6.59 0.72
N THR A 70 -7.47 5.68 1.42
CA THR A 70 -6.26 6.00 2.17
C THR A 70 -5.09 6.34 1.25
N VAL A 71 -4.88 5.56 0.19
CA VAL A 71 -3.84 5.83 -0.81
C VAL A 71 -4.13 7.11 -1.59
N GLU A 72 -5.40 7.36 -1.92
CA GLU A 72 -5.84 8.58 -2.60
C GLU A 72 -5.58 9.83 -1.74
N ALA A 73 -5.97 9.79 -0.47
CA ALA A 73 -5.70 10.89 0.47
C ALA A 73 -4.20 11.14 0.64
N ALA A 74 -3.40 10.08 0.80
CA ALA A 74 -1.96 10.17 0.90
C ALA A 74 -1.31 10.77 -0.36
N LEU A 75 -1.78 10.40 -1.57
CA LEU A 75 -1.29 10.99 -2.81
C LEU A 75 -1.59 12.48 -2.90
N ASN A 76 -2.81 12.90 -2.58
CA ASN A 76 -3.20 14.31 -2.56
C ASN A 76 -2.35 15.11 -1.55
N ILE A 77 -2.10 14.54 -0.37
CA ILE A 77 -1.24 15.14 0.66
C ILE A 77 0.21 15.24 0.18
N LYS A 78 0.73 14.19 -0.48
CA LYS A 78 2.08 14.19 -1.05
C LYS A 78 2.25 15.28 -2.10
N GLU A 79 1.27 15.44 -2.99
CA GLU A 79 1.27 16.48 -4.02
C GLU A 79 1.28 17.89 -3.41
N GLN A 80 0.53 18.12 -2.34
CA GLN A 80 0.43 19.45 -1.72
C GLN A 80 1.59 19.79 -0.77
N LEU A 81 2.13 18.80 -0.05
CA LEU A 81 3.13 19.04 1.01
C LEU A 81 4.55 18.64 0.60
N GLY A 82 4.73 17.82 -0.43
CA GLY A 82 6.04 17.32 -0.88
C GLY A 82 6.73 16.36 0.09
N CYS A 83 6.10 16.00 1.21
CA CYS A 83 6.69 15.15 2.24
C CYS A 83 6.90 13.68 1.79
N GLN A 84 7.80 12.99 2.48
CA GLN A 84 7.96 11.55 2.29
C GLN A 84 6.83 10.80 2.99
N ILE A 85 6.13 9.95 2.24
CA ILE A 85 5.02 9.18 2.76
C ILE A 85 5.32 7.69 2.73
N TYR A 86 5.08 7.02 3.86
CA TYR A 86 5.22 5.58 4.03
C TYR A 86 3.91 4.97 4.52
N PHE A 87 3.66 3.73 4.11
CA PHE A 87 2.54 2.92 4.54
C PHE A 87 3.00 1.79 5.44
N VAL A 88 2.25 1.55 6.52
CA VAL A 88 2.43 0.42 7.42
C VAL A 88 1.17 -0.44 7.36
N ASP A 89 1.35 -1.74 7.09
CA ASP A 89 0.23 -2.70 7.11
C ASP A 89 -0.42 -2.73 8.50
N GLU A 90 -1.67 -2.27 8.58
CA GLU A 90 -2.40 -2.18 9.84
C GLU A 90 -2.62 -3.55 10.49
N ARG A 91 -2.59 -4.65 9.74
CA ARG A 91 -2.72 -6.01 10.31
C ARG A 91 -1.59 -6.32 11.28
N LEU A 92 -0.41 -5.72 11.10
CA LEU A 92 0.74 -5.86 12.00
C LEU A 92 0.47 -5.29 13.40
N THR A 93 -0.52 -4.41 13.53
CA THR A 93 -0.94 -3.86 14.83
C THR A 93 -1.89 -4.79 15.59
N THR A 94 -2.42 -5.83 14.94
CA THR A 94 -3.34 -6.80 15.57
C THR A 94 -2.57 -7.97 16.17
N THR A 95 -3.02 -8.42 17.36
CA THR A 95 -2.42 -9.52 18.15
C THR A 95 -2.13 -10.80 17.35
N SER A 96 -2.89 -11.05 16.28
CA SER A 96 -2.94 -12.33 15.59
C SER A 96 -1.74 -12.55 14.66
N LEU A 97 -1.27 -11.50 13.95
CA LEU A 97 -0.13 -11.60 13.02
C LEU A 97 1.24 -11.64 13.73
N PHE A 98 1.30 -11.12 14.96
CA PHE A 98 2.53 -11.13 15.76
C PHE A 98 3.03 -12.55 16.09
N ASN A 99 2.12 -13.52 16.24
CA ASN A 99 2.51 -14.91 16.48
C ASN A 99 3.04 -15.63 15.23
N GLU A 100 2.76 -15.09 14.03
CA GLU A 100 3.18 -15.65 12.75
C GLU A 100 4.54 -15.08 12.30
N LEU A 101 4.84 -13.82 12.67
CA LEU A 101 6.17 -13.22 12.57
C LEU A 101 7.08 -13.69 13.72
N LYS A 102 7.40 -14.98 13.74
CA LYS A 102 8.39 -15.57 14.65
C LYS A 102 9.79 -15.03 14.35
N GLY A 103 10.17 -13.97 15.03
CA GLY A 103 11.56 -13.49 15.10
C GLY A 103 11.66 -12.07 15.63
N ASP A 104 12.02 -11.93 16.90
CA ASP A 104 12.65 -10.74 17.49
C ASP A 104 11.87 -9.44 17.71
N ILE A 105 10.54 -9.44 17.67
CA ILE A 105 9.78 -8.22 17.99
C ILE A 105 9.16 -8.36 19.38
N SER A 106 9.41 -7.43 20.31
CA SER A 106 8.89 -7.50 21.69
C SER A 106 7.59 -6.70 21.89
N PHE A 107 6.51 -7.00 21.15
CA PHE A 107 5.21 -6.30 21.29
C PHE A 107 4.48 -6.52 22.62
N LYS A 108 4.95 -7.43 23.49
CA LYS A 108 4.33 -7.66 24.81
C LYS A 108 4.26 -6.40 25.68
N LYS A 109 5.11 -5.39 25.43
CA LYS A 109 5.03 -4.07 26.08
C LYS A 109 3.99 -3.13 25.47
N ILE A 110 3.77 -3.20 24.15
CA ILE A 110 2.89 -2.28 23.41
C ILE A 110 1.42 -2.49 23.82
N LYS A 111 1.02 -3.73 24.06
CA LYS A 111 -0.39 -4.09 24.24
C LYS A 111 -0.97 -3.91 25.65
N LYS A 112 -0.23 -3.32 26.60
CA LYS A 112 -0.66 -3.30 28.02
C LYS A 112 -1.78 -2.28 28.32
N THR A 113 -2.33 -1.58 27.32
CA THR A 113 -3.44 -0.65 27.52
C THR A 113 -4.48 -0.79 26.41
N LYS A 114 -5.74 -0.97 26.82
CA LYS A 114 -6.92 -1.18 25.97
C LYS A 114 -7.38 0.10 25.23
N ASP A 115 -6.68 1.22 25.45
CA ASP A 115 -7.02 2.58 25.00
C ASP A 115 -5.92 3.25 24.17
N GLN A 116 -5.05 2.49 23.50
CA GLN A 116 -4.02 3.10 22.64
C GLN A 116 -4.61 3.45 21.27
N ASN A 117 -4.52 4.73 20.91
CA ASN A 117 -4.87 5.28 19.59
C ASN A 117 -4.14 4.49 18.49
N SER A 118 -4.86 3.97 17.49
CA SER A 118 -4.31 3.15 16.40
C SER A 118 -3.12 3.82 15.70
N SER A 119 -3.17 5.15 15.51
CA SER A 119 -2.06 5.92 14.92
C SER A 119 -0.75 5.80 15.72
N VAL A 120 -0.82 5.64 17.04
CA VAL A 120 0.35 5.41 17.90
C VAL A 120 0.92 4.01 17.69
N LEU A 121 0.06 3.01 17.55
CA LEU A 121 0.48 1.63 17.27
C LEU A 121 1.17 1.53 15.91
N ILE A 122 0.57 2.13 14.88
CA ILE A 122 1.11 2.18 13.52
C ILE A 122 2.47 2.88 13.52
N LEU A 123 2.59 4.03 14.20
CA LEU A 123 3.85 4.75 14.31
C LEU A 123 4.93 3.94 15.04
N ASN A 124 4.58 3.21 16.11
CA ASN A 124 5.54 2.35 16.79
C ASN A 124 6.05 1.22 15.88
N VAL A 125 5.18 0.58 15.10
CA VAL A 125 5.60 -0.43 14.09
C VAL A 125 6.62 0.20 13.13
N PHE A 126 6.36 1.41 12.65
CA PHE A 126 7.28 2.12 11.77
C PHE A 126 8.63 2.43 12.45
N LEU A 127 8.63 2.94 13.68
CA LEU A 127 9.85 3.31 14.40
C LEU A 127 10.73 2.10 14.74
N GLU A 128 10.11 0.96 15.02
CA GLU A 128 10.81 -0.30 15.30
C GLU A 128 11.42 -0.90 14.03
N ASN A 129 10.69 -0.87 12.92
CA ASN A 129 11.16 -1.41 11.64
C ASN A 129 10.75 -0.55 10.43
N PRO A 130 11.45 0.56 10.16
CA PRO A 130 11.14 1.43 9.02
C PRO A 130 11.26 0.70 7.68
N HIS A 131 12.10 -0.33 7.59
CA HIS A 131 12.32 -1.11 6.36
C HIS A 131 11.13 -2.00 5.98
N ALA A 132 10.22 -2.30 6.92
CA ALA A 132 8.99 -3.03 6.63
C ALA A 132 7.89 -2.13 6.04
N ALA A 133 8.06 -0.80 6.09
CA ALA A 133 7.10 0.13 5.54
C ALA A 133 7.25 0.28 4.02
N ILE A 134 6.13 0.54 3.35
CA ILE A 134 6.09 0.71 1.90
C ILE A 134 6.12 2.20 1.60
N GLU A 135 7.18 2.69 0.97
CA GLU A 135 7.23 4.09 0.52
C GLU A 135 6.22 4.32 -0.62
N LEU A 136 5.39 5.35 -0.48
CA LEU A 136 4.47 5.76 -1.54
C LEU A 136 5.25 6.41 -2.69
N LYS A 137 5.41 5.66 -3.79
CA LYS A 137 6.02 6.15 -5.03
C LYS A 137 5.07 5.96 -6.19
N GLU A 138 4.90 7.04 -6.96
CA GLU A 138 4.35 6.94 -8.30
C GLU A 138 5.20 5.99 -9.15
N LYS A 139 4.54 5.11 -9.91
CA LYS A 139 5.20 4.15 -10.78
C LYS A 139 5.11 4.60 -12.23
N SER A 140 6.08 4.17 -13.01
CA SER A 140 6.02 4.30 -14.46
C SER A 140 4.76 3.61 -14.99
N THR A 141 4.09 4.30 -15.92
CA THR A 141 2.96 3.74 -16.65
C THR A 141 3.40 3.37 -18.06
N TYR A 142 2.87 2.25 -18.54
CA TYR A 142 3.26 1.68 -19.82
C TYR A 142 2.07 1.68 -20.78
N LYS A 143 2.38 1.54 -22.07
CA LYS A 143 1.40 1.31 -23.14
C LYS A 143 1.77 0.03 -23.89
N ILE A 144 0.76 -0.73 -24.25
CA ILE A 144 0.92 -1.92 -25.09
C ILE A 144 0.50 -1.55 -26.51
N GLU A 145 1.34 -1.85 -27.49
CA GLU A 145 1.02 -1.64 -28.91
C GLU A 145 0.22 -2.82 -29.46
N ASN A 146 0.68 -4.04 -29.18
CA ASN A 146 0.09 -5.29 -29.65
C ASN A 146 -1.35 -5.49 -29.17
N ASP A 147 -2.19 -6.02 -30.06
CA ASP A 147 -3.51 -6.53 -29.69
C ASP A 147 -3.36 -7.83 -28.88
N LEU A 148 -4.03 -7.90 -27.73
CA LEU A 148 -4.01 -9.04 -26.82
C LEU A 148 -5.34 -9.81 -26.83
N SER A 149 -6.27 -9.45 -27.73
CA SER A 149 -7.58 -10.10 -27.84
C SER A 149 -7.53 -11.59 -28.17
N SER A 150 -6.37 -12.10 -28.63
CA SER A 150 -6.15 -13.52 -28.91
C SER A 150 -5.84 -14.37 -27.67
N TYR A 151 -5.56 -13.76 -26.52
CA TYR A 151 -5.28 -14.47 -25.26
C TYR A 151 -6.55 -14.56 -24.40
N ASN A 152 -6.75 -15.69 -23.70
CA ASN A 152 -7.94 -15.94 -22.89
C ASN A 152 -7.71 -15.75 -21.40
N ASN A 153 -6.47 -15.95 -20.93
CA ASN A 153 -6.08 -15.77 -19.53
C ASN A 153 -4.82 -14.92 -19.44
N ILE A 154 -4.99 -13.61 -19.25
CA ILE A 154 -3.91 -12.62 -19.14
C ILE A 154 -3.80 -12.18 -17.70
N ILE A 155 -2.58 -12.13 -17.18
CA ILE A 155 -2.29 -11.48 -15.89
C ILE A 155 -1.35 -10.29 -16.07
N ILE A 156 -1.76 -9.14 -15.52
CA ILE A 156 -0.89 -7.99 -15.34
C ILE A 156 -0.32 -8.08 -13.93
N PHE A 157 1.00 -8.21 -13.83
CA PHE A 157 1.69 -8.55 -12.60
C PHE A 157 2.54 -7.37 -12.13
N ASP A 158 2.13 -6.70 -11.05
CA ASP A 158 2.86 -5.61 -10.39
C ASP A 158 3.36 -4.51 -11.37
N VAL A 159 2.54 -4.12 -12.36
CA VAL A 159 2.86 -3.06 -13.33
C VAL A 159 1.60 -2.26 -13.69
N ALA A 160 1.75 -0.96 -13.99
CA ALA A 160 0.66 -0.08 -14.39
C ALA A 160 0.63 0.14 -15.91
N ILE A 161 -0.50 -0.16 -16.56
CA ILE A 161 -0.68 -0.09 -18.01
C ILE A 161 -1.91 0.75 -18.34
N ASN A 162 -1.71 1.88 -19.03
CA ASN A 162 -2.74 2.89 -19.25
C ASN A 162 -3.82 2.46 -20.25
N ASN A 163 -3.46 1.64 -21.24
CA ASN A 163 -4.35 1.28 -22.35
C ASN A 163 -4.78 -0.19 -22.33
N ILE A 164 -4.71 -0.88 -21.18
CA ILE A 164 -4.94 -2.33 -21.14
C ILE A 164 -6.37 -2.71 -21.58
N LEU A 165 -7.37 -1.89 -21.25
CA LEU A 165 -8.77 -2.12 -21.64
C LEU A 165 -9.04 -1.90 -23.12
N GLU A 166 -8.14 -1.21 -23.84
CA GLU A 166 -8.22 -1.08 -25.30
C GLU A 166 -7.60 -2.29 -26.00
N LYS A 167 -6.80 -3.09 -25.29
CA LYS A 167 -5.94 -4.15 -25.86
C LYS A 167 -6.38 -5.55 -25.48
N ALA A 168 -7.12 -5.71 -24.39
CA ALA A 168 -7.55 -7.00 -23.89
C ALA A 168 -9.02 -6.97 -23.47
N ASN A 169 -9.70 -8.11 -23.61
CA ASN A 169 -11.02 -8.29 -23.01
C ASN A 169 -10.88 -8.27 -21.48
N LYS A 170 -11.68 -7.44 -20.81
CA LYS A 170 -11.69 -7.30 -19.35
C LYS A 170 -11.97 -8.63 -18.64
N ASP A 171 -12.80 -9.49 -19.22
CA ASP A 171 -13.16 -10.78 -18.61
C ASP A 171 -12.01 -11.79 -18.61
N HIS A 172 -11.01 -11.56 -19.47
CA HIS A 172 -9.81 -12.39 -19.60
C HIS A 172 -8.63 -11.83 -18.77
N LEU A 173 -8.85 -10.72 -18.06
CA LEU A 173 -7.80 -9.95 -17.41
C LEU A 173 -7.83 -10.14 -15.89
N ILE A 174 -6.70 -10.60 -15.35
CA ILE A 174 -6.43 -10.62 -13.93
C ILE A 174 -5.36 -9.58 -13.61
N LEU A 175 -5.62 -8.75 -12.60
CA LEU A 175 -4.68 -7.75 -12.13
C LEU A 175 -4.15 -8.20 -10.77
N PHE A 176 -2.83 -8.36 -10.68
CA PHE A 176 -2.14 -8.64 -9.44
C PHE A 176 -1.26 -7.44 -9.07
N THR A 177 -1.41 -6.94 -7.84
CA THR A 177 -0.49 -5.95 -7.29
C THR A 177 -0.38 -6.03 -5.78
N GLN A 178 0.86 -5.96 -5.29
CA GLN A 178 1.18 -5.72 -3.87
C GLN A 178 1.66 -4.29 -3.62
N ASP A 179 1.71 -3.47 -4.66
CA ASP A 179 2.06 -2.06 -4.56
C ASP A 179 0.78 -1.21 -4.39
N PRO A 180 0.69 -0.37 -3.33
CA PRO A 180 -0.48 0.47 -3.06
C PRO A 180 -0.79 1.47 -4.19
N TRP A 181 0.25 2.00 -4.84
CA TRP A 181 0.06 2.98 -5.92
C TRP A 181 -0.51 2.31 -7.17
N ILE A 182 0.00 1.14 -7.56
CA ILE A 182 -0.53 0.36 -8.69
C ILE A 182 -1.96 -0.10 -8.39
N PHE A 183 -2.25 -0.48 -7.14
CA PHE A 183 -3.63 -0.78 -6.71
C PHE A 183 -4.54 0.42 -6.94
N TRP A 184 -4.18 1.58 -6.42
CA TRP A 184 -4.94 2.83 -6.61
C TRP A 184 -5.13 3.17 -8.09
N PHE A 185 -4.07 3.02 -8.89
CA PHE A 185 -4.07 3.29 -10.33
C PHE A 185 -5.15 2.50 -11.07
N TYR A 186 -5.33 1.21 -10.75
CA TYR A 186 -6.36 0.39 -11.37
C TYR A 186 -7.74 0.59 -10.74
N TYR A 187 -7.80 0.75 -9.41
CA TYR A 187 -9.06 0.92 -8.69
C TYR A 187 -9.82 2.17 -9.14
N ARG A 188 -9.12 3.30 -9.33
CA ARG A 188 -9.73 4.55 -9.84
C ARG A 188 -10.31 4.42 -11.25
N GLN A 189 -9.89 3.42 -12.02
CA GLN A 189 -10.41 3.10 -13.36
C GLN A 189 -11.56 2.09 -13.33
N GLY A 190 -12.06 1.71 -12.14
CA GLY A 190 -13.11 0.72 -11.99
C GLY A 190 -12.64 -0.73 -12.22
N LEU A 191 -11.32 -0.97 -12.08
CA LEU A 191 -10.73 -2.29 -12.19
C LEU A 191 -10.39 -2.85 -10.81
N LYS A 192 -10.71 -4.13 -10.62
CA LYS A 192 -10.38 -4.86 -9.38
C LYS A 192 -9.07 -5.61 -9.58
N SER A 193 -8.23 -5.58 -8.56
CA SER A 193 -7.01 -6.38 -8.50
C SER A 193 -6.99 -7.23 -7.24
N THR A 194 -6.14 -8.25 -7.24
CA THR A 194 -5.78 -9.02 -6.06
C THR A 194 -4.34 -8.73 -5.64
N SER A 195 -4.05 -8.91 -4.36
CA SER A 195 -2.72 -8.80 -3.72
C SER A 195 -2.20 -10.15 -3.23
N LEU A 196 -3.00 -11.22 -3.38
CA LEU A 196 -2.69 -12.55 -2.88
C LEU A 196 -2.26 -13.48 -4.01
N ILE A 197 -1.14 -14.17 -3.79
CA ILE A 197 -0.66 -15.18 -4.73
C ILE A 197 -1.63 -16.37 -4.79
N SER A 198 -2.31 -16.70 -3.69
CA SER A 198 -3.30 -17.79 -3.62
C SER A 198 -4.54 -17.56 -4.49
N ASP A 199 -4.76 -16.34 -4.98
CA ASP A 199 -5.87 -16.03 -5.88
C ASP A 199 -5.51 -16.27 -7.35
N LEU A 200 -4.24 -16.56 -7.63
CA LEU A 200 -3.73 -16.69 -8.98
C LEU A 200 -3.85 -18.14 -9.45
N TYR A 201 -4.01 -18.31 -10.76
CA TYR A 201 -4.00 -19.62 -11.40
C TYR A 201 -2.57 -20.14 -11.51
N ASP A 202 -2.41 -21.46 -11.61
CA ASP A 202 -1.10 -22.08 -11.80
C ASP A 202 -0.46 -21.71 -13.14
N GLN A 203 -1.28 -21.34 -14.14
CA GLN A 203 -0.82 -21.00 -15.48
C GLN A 203 -1.69 -19.91 -16.12
N TYR A 204 -1.05 -19.10 -16.96
CA TYR A 204 -1.65 -18.03 -17.76
C TYR A 204 -1.16 -18.14 -19.21
N ASP A 205 -1.97 -17.70 -20.16
CA ASP A 205 -1.56 -17.64 -21.57
C ASP A 205 -0.50 -16.56 -21.77
N LEU A 206 -0.63 -15.46 -21.03
CA LEU A 206 0.28 -14.33 -21.07
C LEU A 206 0.37 -13.64 -19.70
N ILE A 207 1.60 -13.42 -19.26
CA ILE A 207 1.96 -12.59 -18.12
C ILE A 207 2.63 -11.32 -18.64
N ILE A 208 2.17 -10.17 -18.19
CA ILE A 208 2.76 -8.86 -18.53
C ILE A 208 3.30 -8.23 -17.26
N SER A 209 4.58 -7.90 -17.26
CA SER A 209 5.26 -7.30 -16.10
C SER A 209 6.50 -6.53 -16.53
N ILE A 210 7.24 -6.01 -15.55
CA ILE A 210 8.56 -5.40 -15.71
C ILE A 210 9.66 -6.43 -15.45
N LYS A 211 10.87 -6.17 -15.96
CA LYS A 211 12.01 -7.09 -15.89
C LYS A 211 12.41 -7.45 -14.45
N GLU A 212 12.24 -6.54 -13.50
CA GLU A 212 12.54 -6.73 -12.08
C GLU A 212 11.77 -7.90 -11.47
N ASN A 213 10.56 -8.16 -11.98
CA ASN A 213 9.69 -9.23 -11.49
C ASN A 213 9.95 -10.58 -12.17
N GLU A 214 10.80 -10.64 -13.20
CA GLU A 214 10.98 -11.84 -14.03
C GLU A 214 11.32 -13.08 -13.19
N LYS A 215 12.28 -12.97 -12.26
CA LYS A 215 12.68 -14.11 -11.41
C LYS A 215 11.51 -14.64 -10.57
N LYS A 216 10.72 -13.75 -9.97
CA LYS A 216 9.53 -14.10 -9.16
C LYS A 216 8.48 -14.78 -10.03
N ILE A 217 8.19 -14.20 -11.20
CA ILE A 217 7.21 -14.73 -12.16
C ILE A 217 7.62 -16.11 -12.66
N ARG A 218 8.88 -16.32 -13.04
CA ARG A 218 9.37 -17.63 -13.50
C ARG A 218 9.31 -18.70 -12.43
N THR A 219 9.40 -18.31 -11.16
CA THR A 219 9.26 -19.22 -10.02
C THR A 219 7.79 -19.62 -9.83
N LEU A 220 6.87 -18.66 -9.96
CA LEU A 220 5.43 -18.88 -9.75
C LEU A 220 4.74 -19.54 -10.96
N PHE A 221 5.13 -19.16 -12.17
CA PHE A 221 4.45 -19.51 -13.42
C PHE A 221 5.45 -19.98 -14.49
N PRO A 222 6.13 -21.11 -14.28
CA PRO A 222 7.25 -21.54 -15.12
C PRO A 222 6.86 -21.81 -16.58
N LEU A 223 5.60 -22.17 -16.84
CA LEU A 223 5.10 -22.54 -18.17
C LEU A 223 4.40 -21.39 -18.93
N SER A 224 4.15 -20.27 -18.27
CA SER A 224 3.42 -19.15 -18.86
C SER A 224 4.33 -18.29 -19.76
N LYS A 225 3.76 -17.75 -20.83
CA LYS A 225 4.46 -16.75 -21.67
C LYS A 225 4.63 -15.47 -20.87
N LEU A 226 5.82 -14.87 -20.90
CA LEU A 226 6.11 -13.60 -20.24
C LEU A 226 6.44 -12.54 -21.28
N MET A 227 5.76 -11.40 -21.19
CA MET A 227 6.07 -10.15 -21.89
C MET A 227 6.61 -9.15 -20.87
N CYS A 228 7.89 -8.82 -21.00
CA CYS A 228 8.52 -7.78 -20.19
C CYS A 228 8.40 -6.43 -20.90
N LEU A 229 7.93 -5.42 -20.17
CA LEU A 229 7.83 -4.03 -20.60
C LEU A 229 9.10 -3.23 -20.29
#